data_AF-A0AAU1M5J8-F1
#
_entry.id   AF-A0AAU1M5J8-F1
#
_cell.length_a   1.000
_cell.length_b   1.000
_cell.length_c   1.000
_cell.angle_alpha   90.00
_cell.angle_beta   90.00
_cell.angle_gamma   90.00
#
_symmetry.space_group_name_H-M   'P 1'
#
loop_
_entity.id
_entity.type
_entity.pdbx_description
1 polymer ?
#
loop_
_entity_poly.entity_id
_entity_poly.type
_entity_poly.pdbx_seq_one_letter_code
_entity_poly.pdbx_strand_id
1 'polypeptide(L)' 'MTQKTPAQLRADAETALRGPGQQRIKLLAQLDKIDAELRPLIRSAREVELPIRRITELTAVATNTVRAWSKTAGDD' A
#
# COMPACT_ATOMS: atom_id res chain seq x y z
N MET A 1 41.65 2.94 -13.10
CA MET A 1 40.32 2.81 -12.48
C MET A 1 40.08 1.33 -12.22
N THR A 2 40.00 0.91 -10.96
CA THR A 2 39.87 -0.52 -10.61
C THR A 2 38.41 -0.94 -10.74
N GLN A 3 38.11 -1.91 -11.59
CA GLN A 3 36.76 -2.42 -11.78
C GLN A 3 36.34 -3.24 -10.56
N LYS A 4 35.15 -2.95 -10.01
CA LYS A 4 34.59 -3.73 -8.89
C LYS A 4 34.24 -5.14 -9.37
N THR A 5 34.49 -6.13 -8.52
CA THR A 5 34.04 -7.50 -8.76
C THR A 5 32.52 -7.60 -8.64
N PRO A 6 31.86 -8.60 -9.26
CA PRO A 6 30.43 -8.82 -9.09
C PRO A 6 29.97 -8.96 -7.63
N ALA A 7 30.81 -9.49 -6.75
CA ALA A 7 30.52 -9.60 -5.32
C ALA A 7 30.47 -8.22 -4.63
N GLN A 8 31.41 -7.33 -4.97
CA GLN A 8 31.43 -5.96 -4.47
C GLN A 8 30.22 -5.16 -4.99
N LEU A 9 29.87 -5.31 -6.26
CA LEU A 9 28.67 -4.68 -6.83
C LEU A 9 27.38 -5.11 -6.12
N ARG A 10 27.26 -6.39 -5.76
CA ARG A 10 26.13 -6.90 -4.98
C ARG A 10 26.08 -6.32 -3.57
N ALA A 11 27.21 -6.28 -2.86
CA ALA A 11 27.28 -5.71 -1.51
C ALA A 11 26.96 -4.20 -1.49
N ASP A 12 27.41 -3.46 -2.51
CA ASP A 12 27.09 -2.05 -2.67
C ASP A 12 25.59 -1.85 -2.91
N ALA A 13 24.98 -2.66 -3.78
CA ALA A 13 23.55 -2.59 -4.06
C ALA A 13 22.71 -2.91 -2.82
N GLU A 14 23.07 -3.94 -2.05
CA GLU A 14 22.39 -4.28 -0.79
C GLU A 14 22.49 -3.13 0.22
N THR A 15 23.68 -2.56 0.37
CA THR A 15 23.93 -1.42 1.26
C THR A 15 23.09 -0.21 0.86
N ALA A 16 23.03 0.10 -0.44
CA ALA A 16 22.25 1.20 -0.98
C ALA A 16 20.73 1.02 -0.75
N LEU A 17 20.23 -0.21 -0.81
CA LEU A 17 18.82 -0.52 -0.61
C LEU A 17 18.39 -0.49 0.87
N ARG A 18 19.31 -0.76 1.81
CA ARG A 18 18.98 -0.95 3.23
C ARG A 18 18.24 0.25 3.84
N GLY A 19 18.72 1.47 3.60
CA GLY A 19 18.10 2.69 4.14
C GLY A 19 16.67 2.93 3.62
N PRO A 20 16.51 3.16 2.30
CA PRO A 20 15.19 3.35 1.68
C PRO A 20 14.24 2.17 1.91
N GLY A 21 14.75 0.93 1.89
CA GLY A 21 13.98 -0.27 2.15
C GLY A 21 13.39 -0.30 3.56
N GLN A 22 14.19 0.02 4.59
CA GLN A 22 13.71 0.10 5.97
C GLN A 22 12.67 1.21 6.15
N GLN A 23 12.87 2.37 5.51
CA GLN A 23 11.88 3.45 5.54
C GLN A 23 10.57 3.01 4.91
N ARG A 24 10.63 2.35 3.74
CA ARG A 24 9.45 1.83 3.06
C ARG A 24 8.70 0.82 3.91
N ILE A 25 9.39 -0.10 4.59
CA ILE A 25 8.77 -1.08 5.50
C ILE A 25 8.00 -0.37 6.63
N LYS A 26 8.60 0.65 7.25
CA LYS A 26 7.94 1.42 8.33
C LYS A 26 6.70 2.13 7.83
N LEU A 27 6.78 2.78 6.68
CA LEU A 27 5.65 3.49 6.08
C LEU A 27 4.52 2.54 5.66
N LEU A 28 4.84 1.37 5.11
CA LEU A 28 3.84 0.35 4.82
C LEU A 28 3.12 -0.12 6.07
N ALA A 29 3.84 -0.38 7.17
CA ALA A 29 3.20 -0.76 8.43
C ALA A 29 2.29 0.33 9.01
N GLN A 30 2.58 1.61 8.74
CA GLN A 30 1.69 2.72 9.11
C GLN A 30 0.48 2.78 8.19
N LEU A 31 0.68 2.61 6.88
CA LEU A 31 -0.39 2.56 5.90
C LEU A 31 -1.35 1.40 6.18
N ASP A 32 -0.85 0.22 6.54
CA ASP A 32 -1.67 -0.95 6.88
C ASP A 32 -2.60 -0.68 8.07
N LYS A 33 -2.15 0.12 9.06
CA LYS A 33 -2.99 0.53 10.19
C LYS A 33 -4.11 1.47 9.74
N ILE A 34 -3.77 2.46 8.91
CA ILE A 34 -4.75 3.39 8.32
C ILE A 34 -5.76 2.61 7.47
N ASP A 35 -5.30 1.65 6.67
CA ASP A 35 -6.16 0.80 5.85
C ASP A 35 -7.12 -0.04 6.69
N ALA A 36 -6.68 -0.54 7.86
CA ALA A 36 -7.55 -1.27 8.78
C ALA A 36 -8.68 -0.38 9.33
N GLU A 37 -8.40 0.90 9.60
CA GLU A 37 -9.40 1.89 10.02
C GLU A 37 -10.33 2.31 8.87
N LEU A 38 -9.78 2.47 7.66
CA LEU A 38 -10.53 2.89 6.47
C LEU A 38 -11.48 1.82 5.94
N ARG A 39 -11.13 0.54 6.01
CA ARG A 39 -11.95 -0.57 5.48
C ARG A 39 -13.43 -0.52 5.92
N PRO A 40 -13.77 -0.48 7.22
CA PRO A 40 -15.17 -0.40 7.64
C PRO A 40 -15.83 0.91 7.22
N LEU A 41 -15.11 2.03 7.24
CA LEU A 41 -15.63 3.34 6.82
C LEU A 41 -15.97 3.36 5.33
N ILE A 42 -15.11 2.80 4.49
CA ILE A 42 -15.32 2.68 3.04
C ILE A 42 -16.52 1.78 2.76
N ARG A 43 -16.67 0.68 3.49
CA ARG A 43 -17.85 -0.19 3.38
C ARG A 43 -19.13 0.58 3.70
N SER A 44 -19.20 1.24 4.86
CA SER A 44 -20.38 2.03 5.24
C SER A 44 -20.65 3.19 4.29
N ALA A 45 -19.61 3.85 3.77
CA ALA A 45 -19.77 4.88 2.74
C ALA A 45 -20.41 4.33 1.46
N ARG A 46 -20.13 3.07 1.11
CA ARG A 46 -20.74 2.41 -0.05
C ARG A 46 -22.18 1.96 0.19
N GLU A 47 -22.52 1.59 1.42
CA GLU A 47 -23.90 1.29 1.83
C GLU A 47 -24.82 2.51 1.70
N VAL A 48 -24.28 3.72 1.91
CA VAL A 48 -25.00 5.00 1.68
C VAL A 48 -24.75 5.58 0.28
N GLU A 49 -24.39 4.73 -0.68
CA GLU A 49 -24.25 5.03 -2.10
C GLU A 49 -23.19 6.11 -2.46
N LEU A 50 -22.20 6.37 -1.60
CA LEU A 50 -21.12 7.29 -1.95
C LEU A 50 -20.36 6.76 -3.20
N PRO A 51 -20.16 7.59 -4.25
CA PRO A 51 -19.50 7.14 -5.46
C PRO A 51 -18.06 6.67 -5.19
N ILE A 52 -17.65 5.55 -5.80
CA ILE A 52 -16.29 5.01 -5.67
C ILE A 52 -15.24 6.07 -6.00
N ARG A 53 -15.46 6.86 -7.06
CA ARG A 53 -14.57 7.97 -7.43
C ARG A 53 -14.36 8.94 -6.26
N ARG A 54 -15.43 9.31 -5.56
CA ARG A 54 -15.33 10.23 -4.42
C ARG A 54 -14.55 9.60 -3.26
N ILE A 55 -14.75 8.31 -3.01
CA ILE A 55 -13.97 7.56 -2.01
C ILE A 55 -12.47 7.55 -2.39
N THR A 56 -12.13 7.29 -3.66
CA THR A 56 -10.74 7.29 -4.13
C THR A 56 -10.10 8.68 -4.01
N GLU A 57 -10.84 9.75 -4.29
CA GLU A 57 -10.37 11.13 -4.13
C GLU A 57 -10.08 11.49 -2.67
N LEU A 58 -10.89 11.00 -1.73
CA LEU A 58 -10.76 11.30 -0.30
C LEU A 58 -9.69 10.46 0.41
N THR A 59 -9.46 9.23 -0.06
CA THR A 59 -8.65 8.25 0.67
C THR A 59 -7.38 7.83 -0.07
N ALA A 60 -7.25 8.20 -1.34
CA ALA A 60 -6.21 7.70 -2.25
C ALA A 60 -6.19 6.17 -2.43
N VAL A 61 -7.20 5.46 -1.92
CA VAL A 61 -7.34 4.01 -2.12
C VAL A 61 -7.72 3.75 -3.58
N ALA A 62 -7.04 2.79 -4.22
CA ALA A 62 -7.31 2.44 -5.60
C ALA A 62 -8.74 1.90 -5.79
N THR A 63 -9.35 2.19 -6.95
CA THR A 63 -10.70 1.73 -7.31
C THR A 63 -10.93 0.24 -7.07
N ASN A 64 -9.98 -0.62 -7.44
CA ASN A 64 -10.10 -2.07 -7.26
C ASN A 64 -10.07 -2.47 -5.78
N THR A 65 -9.28 -1.77 -4.96
CA THR A 65 -9.22 -1.98 -3.53
C THR A 65 -10.51 -1.54 -2.85
N VAL A 66 -11.06 -0.38 -3.23
CA VAL A 66 -12.39 0.06 -2.75
C VAL A 66 -13.43 -1.01 -3.06
N ARG A 67 -13.48 -1.52 -4.30
CA ARG A 67 -14.41 -2.60 -4.69
C ARG A 67 -14.23 -3.84 -3.83
N ALA A 68 -12.98 -4.28 -3.61
CA ALA A 68 -12.69 -5.46 -2.81
C ALA A 68 -13.13 -5.29 -1.34
N TRP A 69 -12.89 -4.13 -0.73
CA TRP A 69 -13.27 -3.88 0.67
C TRP A 69 -14.78 -3.71 0.87
N SER A 70 -15.48 -3.36 -0.20
CA SER A 70 -16.93 -3.15 -0.20
C SER A 70 -17.73 -4.44 -0.35
N LYS A 71 -17.11 -5.55 -0.79
CA LYS A 71 -17.78 -6.85 -0.85
C LYS A 71 -18.05 -7.34 0.57
N THR A 72 -19.28 -7.78 0.82
CA THR A 72 -19.64 -8.56 2.01
C THR A 72 -19.08 -9.97 1.88
N ALA A 73 -18.77 -10.63 3.00
CA ALA A 73 -18.15 -11.95 3.03
C ALA A 73 -19.03 -13.12 2.51
N GLY A 74 -20.06 -12.83 1.70
CA GLY A 74 -20.98 -13.80 1.09
C GLY A 74 -21.23 -13.58 -0.41
N ASP A 75 -20.36 -12.81 -1.08
CA ASP A 75 -20.46 -12.44 -2.51
C ASP A 75 -19.46 -13.22 -3.42
N ASP A 76 -18.98 -14.38 -2.94
CA ASP A 76 -18.17 -15.35 -3.70
C ASP A 76 -18.89 -16.71 -3.78
#